data_AF-A0A431L8M9-F1
#
_entry.id   AF-A0A431L8M9-F1
#
_cell.length_a   1.000
_cell.length_b   1.000
_cell.length_c   1.000
_cell.angle_alpha   90.00
_cell.angle_beta   90.00
_cell.angle_gamma   90.00
#
_symmetry.space_group_name_H-M   'P 1'
#
loop_
_entity.id
_entity.type
_entity.pdbx_description
1 polymer ?
#
loop_
_entity_poly.entity_id
_entity_poly.type
_entity_poly.pdbx_seq_one_letter_code
_entity_poly.pdbx_strand_id
1 'polypeptide(L)'
;MGNSEAINNDLLISASQHNDALDTEGLEHIFRWASDMVADGEDARVKLARERRVRRQVLEVVQKAREQKVLKEANDELAYLQRRVIALLQKMQEVTEENSLLRQITISQYYALDRIPVLEGEIKKLRGMDYEREAAVAERRYLMDALAKLKADRDFLDELLTAAEEENARVARLLSEARAEIAELKERKWWHGFYRIFRP
;
A
#
# COMPACT_ATOMS: atom_id res chain seq x y z
N MET A 1 -17.50 -12.40 -37.26
CA MET A 1 -17.23 -11.26 -38.16
C MET A 1 -16.31 -11.73 -39.29
N GLY A 2 -16.86 -12.42 -40.30
CA GLY A 2 -16.04 -13.23 -41.22
C GLY A 2 -16.44 -13.17 -42.68
N ASN A 3 -16.82 -11.99 -43.20
CA ASN A 3 -17.27 -11.84 -44.60
C ASN A 3 -16.56 -10.73 -45.39
N SER A 4 -15.53 -10.06 -44.84
CA SER A 4 -14.88 -8.93 -45.52
C SER A 4 -13.56 -9.28 -46.22
N GLU A 5 -12.99 -10.47 -46.00
CA GLU A 5 -11.68 -10.86 -46.54
C GLU A 5 -11.77 -11.52 -47.93
N ALA A 6 -12.91 -12.11 -48.29
CA ALA A 6 -13.06 -12.83 -49.56
C ALA A 6 -13.16 -11.91 -50.79
N ILE A 7 -13.72 -10.70 -50.65
CA ILE A 7 -13.98 -9.79 -51.77
C ILE A 7 -12.72 -9.01 -52.19
N ASN A 8 -11.76 -8.81 -51.28
CA ASN A 8 -10.51 -8.10 -51.59
C ASN A 8 -9.51 -8.95 -52.38
N ASN A 9 -9.58 -10.28 -52.29
CA ASN A 9 -8.62 -11.15 -53.00
C ASN A 9 -8.89 -11.25 -54.51
N ASP A 10 -10.14 -11.22 -54.95
CA ASP A 10 -10.47 -11.36 -56.38
C ASP A 10 -10.14 -10.10 -57.21
N LEU A 11 -10.17 -8.92 -56.60
CA LEU A 11 -9.79 -7.65 -57.26
C LEU A 11 -8.27 -7.48 -57.42
N LEU A 12 -7.48 -8.07 -56.51
CA LEU A 12 -6.01 -8.05 -56.56
C LEU A 12 -5.44 -8.98 -57.65
N ILE A 13 -6.10 -10.11 -57.91
CA ILE A 13 -5.67 -11.09 -58.93
C ILE A 13 -5.87 -10.55 -60.34
N SER A 14 -6.95 -9.77 -60.58
CA SER A 14 -7.23 -9.15 -61.88
C SER A 14 -6.28 -8.00 -62.24
N ALA A 15 -5.91 -7.15 -61.27
CA ALA A 15 -5.00 -6.03 -61.51
C ALA A 15 -3.53 -6.47 -61.73
N SER A 16 -3.13 -7.57 -61.08
CA SER A 16 -1.80 -8.18 -61.27
C SER A 16 -1.62 -8.81 -62.65
N GLN A 17 -2.65 -9.45 -63.19
CA GLN A 17 -2.57 -10.15 -64.49
C GLN A 17 -2.66 -9.21 -65.70
N HIS A 18 -3.12 -7.97 -65.53
CA HIS A 18 -3.31 -7.02 -66.63
C HIS A 18 -2.14 -6.04 -66.83
N ASN A 19 -1.31 -5.81 -65.81
CA ASN A 19 -0.11 -4.95 -65.91
C ASN A 19 1.13 -5.67 -66.46
N ASP A 20 1.12 -7.00 -66.51
CA ASP A 20 2.28 -7.78 -66.96
C ASP A 20 2.31 -8.03 -68.48
N ALA A 21 1.20 -7.75 -69.18
CA ALA A 21 1.04 -8.06 -70.60
C ALA A 21 1.43 -6.93 -71.57
N LEU A 22 1.57 -5.67 -71.13
CA LEU A 22 1.70 -4.53 -72.05
C LEU A 22 2.68 -3.46 -71.56
N ASP A 23 3.98 -3.75 -71.59
CA ASP A 23 4.96 -2.69 -71.89
C ASP A 23 6.22 -3.24 -72.59
N THR A 24 6.01 -4.08 -73.61
CA THR A 24 7.05 -4.41 -74.60
C THR A 24 7.16 -3.35 -75.69
N GLU A 25 6.19 -2.44 -75.79
CA GLU A 25 6.08 -1.39 -76.80
C GLU A 25 7.04 -0.22 -76.50
N GLY A 26 7.30 0.10 -75.22
CA GLY A 26 8.30 1.11 -74.83
C GLY A 26 9.76 0.68 -75.02
N LEU A 27 10.03 -0.63 -75.05
CA LEU A 27 11.38 -1.17 -75.22
C LEU A 27 11.87 -1.15 -76.67
N GLU A 28 10.97 -1.10 -77.66
CA GLU A 28 11.31 -1.06 -79.09
C GLU A 28 12.13 0.18 -79.46
N HIS A 29 11.88 1.32 -78.83
CA HIS A 29 12.65 2.55 -79.04
C HIS A 29 14.11 2.40 -78.54
N ILE A 30 14.31 1.70 -77.42
CA ILE A 30 15.64 1.42 -76.86
C ILE A 30 16.39 0.41 -77.75
N PHE A 31 15.69 -0.60 -78.28
CA PHE A 31 16.27 -1.56 -79.22
C PHE A 31 16.66 -0.92 -80.56
N ARG A 32 15.83 0.00 -81.08
CA ARG A 32 16.08 0.73 -82.32
C ARG A 32 17.24 1.72 -82.16
N TRP A 33 17.29 2.45 -81.04
CA TRP A 33 18.38 3.37 -80.72
C TRP A 33 19.73 2.64 -80.50
N ALA A 34 19.72 1.53 -79.76
CA ALA A 34 20.92 0.71 -79.57
C ALA A 34 21.39 0.02 -80.88
N SER A 35 20.46 -0.28 -81.79
CA SER A 35 20.76 -0.76 -83.15
C SER A 35 21.41 0.31 -84.02
N ASP A 36 20.93 1.56 -83.95
CA ASP A 36 21.39 2.65 -84.81
C ASP A 36 22.73 3.27 -84.34
N MET A 37 23.03 3.25 -83.03
CA MET A 37 24.29 3.80 -82.49
C MET A 37 25.52 2.90 -82.65
N VAL A 38 25.35 1.62 -83.04
CA VAL A 38 26.43 0.61 -83.05
C VAL A 38 26.76 0.11 -84.46
N ALA A 39 26.02 0.53 -85.49
CA ALA A 39 25.99 -0.13 -86.79
C ALA A 39 26.41 0.77 -87.97
N ASP A 40 27.64 1.27 -87.97
CA ASP A 40 28.30 1.68 -89.20
C ASP A 40 28.96 0.43 -89.86
N GLY A 41 28.22 -0.28 -90.73
CA GLY A 41 28.81 -1.11 -91.80
C GLY A 41 28.76 -2.66 -91.77
N GLU A 42 27.88 -3.33 -91.01
CA GLU A 42 27.82 -4.83 -90.96
C GLU A 42 26.60 -5.49 -91.66
N ASP A 43 26.78 -6.77 -92.07
CA ASP A 43 25.91 -7.63 -92.88
C ASP A 43 24.56 -8.03 -92.22
N ALA A 44 23.46 -8.00 -92.98
CA ALA A 44 22.08 -7.97 -92.47
C ALA A 44 21.61 -9.26 -91.74
N ARG A 45 22.19 -10.43 -92.07
CA ARG A 45 21.86 -11.70 -91.41
C ARG A 45 22.50 -11.83 -90.02
N VAL A 46 23.72 -11.32 -89.87
CA VAL A 46 24.44 -11.27 -88.59
C VAL A 46 23.74 -10.30 -87.63
N LYS A 47 23.22 -9.19 -88.17
CA LYS A 47 22.38 -8.22 -87.44
C LYS A 47 21.17 -8.88 -86.78
N LEU A 48 20.36 -9.62 -87.54
CA LEU A 48 19.14 -10.28 -87.06
C LEU A 48 19.44 -11.36 -85.99
N ALA A 49 20.54 -12.10 -86.14
CA ALA A 49 20.95 -13.11 -85.15
C ALA A 49 21.45 -12.47 -83.85
N ARG A 50 22.19 -11.36 -83.95
CA ARG A 50 22.69 -10.58 -82.81
C ARG A 50 21.55 -9.91 -82.06
N GLU A 51 20.60 -9.32 -82.79
CA GLU A 51 19.39 -8.71 -82.24
C GLU A 51 18.51 -9.73 -81.50
N ARG A 52 18.32 -10.93 -82.06
CA ARG A 52 17.62 -12.04 -81.36
C ARG A 52 18.34 -12.52 -80.09
N ARG A 53 19.68 -12.44 -80.06
CA ARG A 53 20.46 -12.79 -78.86
C ARG A 53 20.33 -11.69 -77.79
N VAL A 54 20.51 -10.44 -78.20
CA VAL A 54 20.36 -9.27 -77.32
C VAL A 54 18.95 -9.22 -76.74
N ARG A 55 17.92 -9.46 -77.55
CA ARG A 55 16.52 -9.51 -77.08
C ARG A 55 16.29 -10.59 -76.02
N ARG A 56 16.86 -11.79 -76.18
CA ARG A 56 16.80 -12.85 -75.17
C ARG A 56 17.52 -12.45 -73.88
N GLN A 57 18.72 -11.89 -73.99
CA GLN A 57 19.49 -11.41 -72.84
C GLN A 57 18.76 -10.30 -72.09
N VAL A 58 18.15 -9.35 -72.81
CA VAL A 58 17.34 -8.28 -72.20
C VAL A 58 16.11 -8.85 -71.52
N LEU A 59 15.39 -9.80 -72.14
CA LEU A 59 14.24 -10.46 -71.51
C LEU A 59 14.63 -11.24 -70.24
N GLU A 60 15.76 -11.96 -70.25
CA GLU A 60 16.28 -12.64 -69.05
C GLU A 60 16.64 -11.65 -67.94
N VAL A 61 17.24 -10.50 -68.27
CA VAL A 61 17.56 -9.44 -67.30
C VAL A 61 16.30 -8.81 -66.73
N VAL A 62 15.29 -8.52 -67.58
CA VAL A 62 13.99 -7.97 -67.16
C VAL A 62 13.26 -8.95 -66.25
N GLN A 63 13.25 -10.24 -66.61
CA GLN A 63 12.62 -11.28 -65.79
C GLN A 63 13.31 -11.42 -64.43
N LYS A 64 14.66 -11.44 -64.39
CA LYS A 64 15.42 -11.43 -63.13
C LYS A 64 15.14 -10.18 -62.29
N ALA A 65 14.99 -9.01 -62.91
CA ALA A 65 14.65 -7.78 -62.19
C ALA A 65 13.25 -7.84 -61.58
N ARG A 66 12.27 -8.43 -62.27
CA ARG A 66 10.92 -8.67 -61.72
C ARG A 66 10.96 -9.65 -60.55
N GLU A 67 11.65 -10.78 -60.72
CA GLU A 67 11.81 -11.78 -59.64
C GLU A 67 12.48 -11.16 -58.41
N GLN A 68 13.53 -10.35 -58.60
CA GLN A 68 14.18 -9.62 -57.51
C GLN A 68 13.25 -8.61 -56.83
N LYS A 69 12.39 -7.92 -57.59
CA LYS A 69 11.42 -6.99 -57.03
C LYS A 69 10.40 -7.71 -56.14
N VAL A 70 9.83 -8.82 -56.62
CA VAL A 70 8.87 -9.63 -55.85
C VAL A 70 9.54 -10.23 -54.61
N LEU A 71 10.77 -10.74 -54.74
CA LEU A 71 11.53 -11.23 -53.60
C LEU A 71 11.80 -10.13 -52.57
N LYS A 72 12.07 -8.90 -53.00
CA LYS A 72 12.28 -7.77 -52.10
C LYS A 72 10.98 -7.41 -51.35
N GLU A 73 9.86 -7.32 -52.06
CA GLU A 73 8.55 -7.06 -51.44
C GLU A 73 8.18 -8.12 -50.40
N ALA A 74 8.35 -9.40 -50.75
CA ALA A 74 8.16 -10.51 -49.81
C ALA A 74 9.11 -10.44 -48.60
N ASN A 75 10.37 -10.07 -48.81
CA ASN A 75 11.33 -9.90 -47.71
C ASN A 75 10.99 -8.71 -46.81
N ASP A 76 10.48 -7.61 -47.36
CA ASP A 76 10.05 -6.44 -46.59
C ASP A 76 8.81 -6.77 -45.73
N GLU A 77 7.86 -7.54 -46.28
CA GLU A 77 6.72 -8.08 -45.53
C GLU A 77 7.15 -9.06 -44.45
N LEU A 78 8.04 -10.01 -44.76
CA LEU A 78 8.60 -10.93 -43.78
C LEU A 78 9.30 -10.18 -42.65
N ALA A 79 10.10 -9.16 -42.96
CA ALA A 79 10.77 -8.33 -41.97
C ALA A 79 9.77 -7.55 -41.09
N TYR A 80 8.69 -7.03 -41.69
CA TYR A 80 7.62 -6.38 -40.93
C TYR A 80 6.92 -7.36 -39.98
N LEU A 81 6.52 -8.53 -40.48
CA LEU A 81 5.86 -9.56 -39.68
C LEU A 81 6.78 -10.07 -38.56
N GLN A 82 8.06 -10.29 -38.85
CA GLN A 82 9.05 -10.66 -37.83
C GLN A 82 9.15 -9.62 -36.71
N ARG A 83 9.26 -8.32 -37.06
CA ARG A 83 9.26 -7.24 -36.05
C ARG A 83 7.97 -7.24 -35.22
N ARG A 84 6.82 -7.45 -35.86
CA ARG A 84 5.53 -7.50 -35.18
C ARG A 84 5.41 -8.69 -34.24
N VAL A 85 5.87 -9.87 -34.66
CA VAL A 85 5.91 -11.08 -33.82
C VAL A 85 6.80 -10.85 -32.61
N ILE A 86 7.98 -10.25 -32.78
CA ILE A 86 8.88 -9.92 -31.67
C ILE A 86 8.18 -8.99 -30.67
N ALA A 87 7.52 -7.93 -31.15
CA ALA A 87 6.80 -6.99 -30.27
C ALA A 87 5.65 -7.66 -29.50
N LEU A 88 4.91 -8.57 -30.14
CA LEU A 88 3.84 -9.33 -29.48
C LEU A 88 4.38 -10.30 -28.44
N LEU A 89 5.50 -10.97 -28.72
CA LEU A 89 6.17 -11.87 -27.76
C LEU A 89 6.69 -11.10 -26.55
N GLN A 90 7.27 -9.91 -26.74
CA GLN A 90 7.67 -9.03 -25.64
C GLN A 90 6.47 -8.64 -24.79
N LYS A 91 5.35 -8.23 -25.41
CA LYS A 91 4.13 -7.89 -24.66
C LYS A 91 3.57 -9.09 -23.88
N MET A 92 3.63 -10.29 -24.46
CA MET A 92 3.20 -11.51 -23.78
C MET A 92 4.10 -11.82 -22.58
N GLN A 93 5.41 -11.62 -22.71
CA GLN A 93 6.37 -11.78 -21.61
C GLN A 93 6.07 -10.81 -20.47
N GLU A 94 5.88 -9.52 -20.77
CA GLU A 94 5.50 -8.50 -19.77
C GLU A 94 4.26 -8.92 -18.98
N VAL A 95 3.19 -9.34 -19.67
CA VAL A 95 1.93 -9.78 -19.02
C VAL A 95 2.14 -11.04 -18.18
N THR A 96 3.04 -11.94 -18.59
CA THR A 96 3.36 -13.16 -17.84
C THR A 96 4.10 -12.83 -16.54
N GLU A 97 5.06 -11.90 -16.61
CA GLU A 97 5.78 -11.39 -15.45
C GLU A 97 4.83 -10.66 -14.48
N GLU A 98 3.98 -9.76 -14.99
CA GLU A 98 2.93 -9.10 -14.21
C GLU A 98 1.99 -10.11 -13.52
N ASN A 99 1.56 -11.17 -14.22
CA ASN A 99 0.72 -12.21 -13.64
C ASN A 99 1.42 -12.93 -12.47
N SER A 100 2.72 -13.22 -12.62
CA SER A 100 3.50 -13.87 -11.56
C SER A 100 3.62 -12.99 -10.31
N LEU A 101 3.83 -11.68 -10.49
CA LEU A 101 3.87 -10.71 -9.40
C LEU A 101 2.52 -10.60 -8.69
N LEU A 102 1.43 -10.55 -9.45
CA LEU A 102 0.08 -10.52 -8.88
C LEU A 102 -0.21 -11.75 -8.03
N ARG A 103 0.22 -12.94 -8.46
CA ARG A 103 0.09 -14.17 -7.65
C ARG A 103 0.87 -14.07 -6.35
N GLN A 104 2.11 -13.57 -6.39
CA GLN A 104 2.92 -13.38 -5.19
C GLN A 104 2.27 -12.39 -4.21
N ILE A 105 1.76 -11.27 -4.71
CA ILE A 105 1.01 -10.29 -3.91
C ILE A 105 -0.21 -10.94 -3.28
N THR A 106 -0.98 -11.71 -4.05
CA THR A 106 -2.19 -12.40 -3.58
C THR A 106 -1.87 -13.37 -2.45
N ILE A 107 -0.80 -14.16 -2.59
CA ILE A 107 -0.35 -15.10 -1.55
C ILE A 107 0.07 -14.33 -0.28
N SER A 108 0.83 -13.24 -0.44
CA SER A 108 1.24 -12.40 0.69
C SER A 108 0.04 -11.80 1.43
N GLN A 109 -0.93 -11.27 0.68
CA GLN A 109 -2.18 -10.73 1.24
C GLN A 109 -2.99 -11.80 1.95
N TYR A 110 -3.07 -13.01 1.41
CA TYR A 110 -3.74 -14.14 2.06
C TYR A 110 -3.18 -14.42 3.46
N TYR A 111 -1.85 -14.51 3.60
CA TYR A 111 -1.23 -14.72 4.91
C TYR A 111 -1.40 -13.53 5.86
N ALA A 112 -1.44 -12.30 5.34
CA ALA A 112 -1.74 -11.13 6.16
C ALA A 112 -3.18 -11.18 6.70
N LEU A 113 -4.15 -11.58 5.87
CA LEU A 113 -5.55 -11.73 6.28
C LEU A 113 -5.74 -12.87 7.29
N ASP A 114 -5.02 -13.98 7.13
CA ASP A 114 -5.06 -15.11 8.08
C ASP A 114 -4.60 -14.72 9.49
N ARG A 115 -3.78 -13.67 9.61
CA ARG A 115 -3.34 -13.14 10.91
C ARG A 115 -4.36 -12.24 11.61
N ILE A 116 -5.35 -11.70 10.89
CA ILE A 116 -6.33 -10.75 11.44
C ILE A 116 -7.10 -11.34 12.63
N PRO A 117 -7.68 -12.56 12.58
CA PRO A 117 -8.44 -13.11 13.70
C PRO A 117 -7.62 -13.27 14.98
N VAL A 118 -6.32 -13.56 14.86
CA VAL A 118 -5.41 -13.67 16.01
C VAL A 118 -5.25 -12.30 16.68
N LEU A 119 -4.99 -11.26 15.87
CA LEU A 119 -4.85 -9.89 16.36
C LEU A 119 -6.17 -9.36 16.96
N GLU A 120 -7.31 -9.67 16.35
CA GLU A 120 -8.62 -9.35 16.91
C GLU A 120 -8.85 -10.02 18.27
N GLY A 121 -8.41 -11.28 18.41
CA GLY A 121 -8.42 -12.00 19.67
C GLY A 121 -7.55 -11.33 20.75
N GLU A 122 -6.36 -10.87 20.38
CA GLU A 122 -5.46 -10.12 21.27
C GLU A 122 -6.08 -8.78 21.70
N ILE A 123 -6.66 -8.02 20.77
CA ILE A 123 -7.36 -6.76 21.07
C ILE A 123 -8.50 -7.00 22.05
N LYS A 124 -9.28 -8.07 21.87
CA LYS A 124 -10.38 -8.41 22.78
C LYS A 124 -9.88 -8.73 24.19
N LYS A 125 -8.76 -9.44 24.32
CA LYS A 125 -8.13 -9.73 25.61
C LYS A 125 -7.62 -8.46 26.29
N LEU A 126 -6.92 -7.61 25.54
CA LEU A 126 -6.39 -6.34 26.06
C LEU A 126 -7.52 -5.43 26.56
N ARG A 127 -8.63 -5.33 25.82
CA ARG A 127 -9.81 -4.58 26.28
C ARG A 127 -10.39 -5.15 27.58
N GLY A 128 -10.40 -6.48 27.74
CA GLY A 128 -10.80 -7.11 29.00
C GLY A 128 -9.92 -6.66 30.18
N MET A 129 -8.61 -6.65 29.99
CA MET A 129 -7.65 -6.19 31.00
C MET A 129 -7.81 -4.70 31.33
N ASP A 130 -8.12 -3.86 30.34
CA ASP A 130 -8.37 -2.44 30.57
C ASP A 130 -9.61 -2.21 31.45
N TYR A 131 -10.69 -2.95 31.25
CA TYR A 131 -11.87 -2.87 32.13
C TYR A 131 -11.54 -3.27 33.58
N GLU A 132 -10.77 -4.34 33.77
CA GLU A 132 -10.32 -4.76 35.10
C GLU A 132 -9.43 -3.69 35.76
N ARG A 133 -8.55 -3.07 34.98
CA ARG A 133 -7.70 -1.98 35.45
C ARG A 133 -8.52 -0.76 35.85
N GLU A 134 -9.52 -0.37 35.07
CA GLU A 134 -10.42 0.75 35.41
C GLU A 134 -11.21 0.47 36.69
N ALA A 135 -11.72 -0.76 36.85
CA ALA A 135 -12.39 -1.18 38.07
C ALA A 135 -11.45 -1.09 39.30
N ALA A 136 -10.22 -1.58 39.18
CA ALA A 136 -9.22 -1.49 40.25
C ALA A 136 -8.85 -0.04 40.60
N VAL A 137 -8.77 0.85 39.61
CA VAL A 137 -8.52 2.28 39.84
C VAL A 137 -9.70 2.93 40.57
N ALA A 138 -10.93 2.60 40.19
CA ALA A 138 -12.12 3.09 40.87
C ALA A 138 -12.17 2.61 42.33
N GLU A 139 -11.95 1.31 42.57
CA GLU A 139 -11.89 0.74 43.92
C GLU A 139 -10.80 1.40 44.77
N ARG A 140 -9.59 1.55 44.22
CA ARG A 140 -8.49 2.26 44.90
C ARG A 140 -8.92 3.68 45.29
N ARG A 141 -9.61 4.41 44.41
CA ARG A 141 -10.09 5.77 44.73
C ARG A 141 -11.06 5.75 45.90
N TYR A 142 -12.06 4.86 45.88
CA TYR A 142 -13.01 4.71 46.99
C TYR A 142 -12.30 4.39 48.31
N LEU A 143 -11.32 3.49 48.29
CA LEU A 143 -10.53 3.14 49.48
C LEU A 143 -9.71 4.32 50.00
N MET A 144 -9.10 5.11 49.12
CA MET A 144 -8.33 6.29 49.51
C MET A 144 -9.23 7.39 50.11
N ASP A 145 -10.42 7.59 49.55
CA ASP A 145 -11.41 8.53 50.09
C ASP A 145 -11.90 8.07 51.47
N ALA A 146 -12.14 6.77 51.66
CA ALA A 146 -12.51 6.20 52.96
C ALA A 146 -11.38 6.35 53.99
N LEU A 147 -10.13 6.10 53.59
CA LEU A 147 -8.96 6.25 54.46
C LEU A 147 -8.75 7.71 54.87
N ALA A 148 -8.98 8.67 53.97
CA ALA A 148 -8.92 10.09 54.28
C ALA A 148 -9.95 10.49 55.34
N LYS A 149 -11.19 9.96 55.25
CA LYS A 149 -12.24 10.19 56.26
C LYS A 149 -11.85 9.61 57.63
N LEU A 150 -11.41 8.34 57.66
CA LEU A 150 -10.95 7.71 58.91
C LEU A 150 -9.80 8.45 59.56
N LYS A 151 -8.88 9.00 58.76
CA LYS A 151 -7.80 9.83 59.27
C LYS A 151 -8.34 11.12 59.90
N ALA A 152 -9.27 11.81 59.24
CA ALA A 152 -9.88 13.02 59.78
C ALA A 152 -10.64 12.74 61.09
N ASP A 153 -11.40 11.65 61.15
CA ASP A 153 -12.12 11.24 62.37
C ASP A 153 -11.16 10.90 63.51
N ARG A 154 -10.06 10.19 63.22
CA ARG A 154 -9.01 9.92 64.19
C ARG A 154 -8.38 11.22 64.70
N ASP A 155 -7.97 12.11 63.81
CA ASP A 155 -7.33 13.38 64.18
C ASP A 155 -8.26 14.21 65.09
N PHE A 156 -9.57 14.23 64.79
CA PHE A 156 -10.59 14.84 65.64
C PHE A 156 -10.73 14.17 67.02
N LEU A 157 -10.73 12.84 67.08
CA LEU A 157 -10.80 12.10 68.35
C LEU A 157 -9.55 12.32 69.21
N ASP A 158 -8.37 12.40 68.59
CA ASP A 158 -7.12 12.69 69.29
C ASP A 158 -7.13 14.10 69.90
N GLU A 159 -7.67 15.10 69.19
CA GLU A 159 -7.89 16.45 69.72
C GLU A 159 -8.85 16.46 70.91
N LEU A 160 -9.99 15.76 70.80
CA LEU A 160 -10.97 15.65 71.88
C LEU A 160 -10.39 14.95 73.12
N LEU A 161 -9.63 13.87 72.92
CA LEU A 161 -8.99 13.14 74.00
C LEU A 161 -7.99 14.05 74.73
N THR A 162 -7.15 14.76 73.99
CA THR A 162 -6.19 15.71 74.55
C THR A 162 -6.89 16.77 75.40
N ALA A 163 -7.96 17.38 74.88
CA ALA A 163 -8.74 18.38 75.62
C ALA A 163 -9.38 17.79 76.90
N ALA A 164 -9.89 16.56 76.83
CA ALA A 164 -10.47 15.88 77.98
C ALA A 164 -9.42 15.52 79.05
N GLU A 165 -8.22 15.11 78.63
CA GLU A 165 -7.08 14.84 79.53
C GLU A 165 -6.60 16.12 80.24
N GLU A 166 -6.48 17.23 79.52
CA GLU A 166 -6.13 18.54 80.08
C GLU A 166 -7.17 19.02 81.10
N GLU A 167 -8.46 18.90 80.77
CA GLU A 167 -9.55 19.29 81.66
C GLU A 167 -9.63 18.40 82.90
N ASN A 168 -9.43 17.08 82.75
CA ASN A 168 -9.31 16.16 83.87
C ASN A 168 -8.14 16.54 84.79
N ALA A 169 -6.97 16.88 84.22
CA ALA A 169 -5.82 17.34 84.98
C ALA A 169 -6.08 18.68 85.69
N ARG A 170 -6.85 19.59 85.08
CA ARG A 170 -7.29 20.85 85.70
C ARG A 170 -8.23 20.61 86.88
N VAL A 171 -9.26 19.78 86.69
CA VAL A 171 -10.23 19.41 87.75
C VAL A 171 -9.53 18.68 88.90
N ALA A 172 -8.59 17.77 88.60
CA ALA A 172 -7.80 17.09 89.63
C ALA A 172 -6.97 18.07 90.48
N ARG A 173 -6.35 19.09 89.84
CA ARG A 173 -5.64 20.16 90.55
C ARG A 173 -6.57 20.97 91.45
N LEU A 174 -7.69 21.47 90.93
CA LEU A 174 -8.68 22.21 91.72
C LEU A 174 -9.21 21.39 92.89
N LEU A 175 -9.45 20.09 92.70
CA LEU A 175 -9.85 19.20 93.79
C LEU A 175 -8.77 19.07 94.85
N SER A 176 -7.49 18.98 94.45
CA SER A 176 -6.36 18.92 95.39
C SER A 176 -6.21 20.21 96.19
N GLU A 177 -6.35 21.37 95.54
CA GLU A 177 -6.32 22.70 96.16
C GLU A 177 -7.48 22.87 97.16
N ALA A 178 -8.71 22.58 96.74
CA ALA A 178 -9.89 22.65 97.61
C ALA A 178 -9.78 21.71 98.83
N ARG A 179 -9.20 20.51 98.64
CA ARG A 179 -8.92 19.60 99.76
C ARG A 179 -7.92 20.19 100.75
N ALA A 180 -6.88 20.86 100.25
CA ALA A 180 -5.89 21.54 101.10
C ALA A 180 -6.52 22.72 101.86
N GLU A 181 -7.30 23.58 101.20
CA GLU A 181 -8.01 24.69 101.83
C GLU A 181 -8.96 24.21 102.94
N ILE A 182 -9.72 23.13 102.69
CA ILE A 182 -10.59 22.51 103.70
C ILE A 182 -9.77 22.01 104.88
N ALA A 183 -8.59 21.44 104.65
CA ALA A 183 -7.70 20.98 105.72
C ALA A 183 -7.19 22.16 106.57
N GLU A 184 -6.76 23.26 105.94
CA GLU A 184 -6.32 24.47 106.65
C GLU A 184 -7.46 25.10 107.47
N LEU A 185 -8.66 25.21 106.89
CA LEU A 185 -9.84 25.67 107.62
C LEU A 185 -10.17 24.76 108.80
N LYS A 186 -9.94 23.44 108.64
CA LYS A 186 -10.07 22.47 109.72
C LYS A 186 -9.11 22.68 110.87
N GLU A 187 -7.87 23.01 110.57
CA GLU A 187 -6.83 23.28 111.56
C GLU A 187 -7.03 24.62 112.27
N ARG A 188 -7.50 25.64 111.54
CA ARG A 188 -7.82 26.96 112.11
C ARG A 188 -8.90 26.93 113.18
N LYS A 189 -9.68 25.84 113.28
CA LYS A 189 -10.60 25.58 114.39
C LYS A 189 -11.54 26.75 114.69
N TRP A 190 -11.89 27.57 113.70
CA TRP A 190 -12.65 28.81 113.90
C TRP A 190 -14.06 28.55 114.47
N TRP A 191 -14.62 27.37 114.22
CA TRP A 191 -15.83 26.85 114.85
C TRP A 191 -15.70 26.57 116.36
N HIS A 192 -14.50 26.38 116.91
CA HIS A 192 -14.33 26.27 118.37
C HIS A 192 -14.65 27.58 119.11
N GLY A 193 -14.57 28.73 118.44
CA GLY A 193 -15.04 30.01 118.98
C GLY A 193 -16.57 30.02 119.18
N PHE A 194 -17.32 29.49 118.22
CA PHE A 194 -18.78 29.33 118.33
C PHE A 194 -19.16 28.28 119.39
N TYR A 195 -18.39 27.19 119.53
CA TYR A 195 -18.56 26.23 120.62
C TYR A 195 -18.27 26.81 122.02
N ARG A 196 -17.51 27.91 122.13
CA ARG A 196 -17.31 28.63 123.40
C ARG A 196 -18.41 29.65 123.70
N ILE A 197 -19.02 30.24 122.68
CA ILE A 197 -20.11 31.24 122.82
C ILE A 197 -21.46 30.57 123.13
N PHE A 198 -21.70 29.34 122.64
CA PHE A 198 -22.94 28.60 122.86
C PHE A 198 -22.83 27.48 123.92
N ARG A 199 -21.78 27.50 124.76
CA ARG A 199 -21.67 26.59 125.91
C ARG A 199 -22.29 27.30 127.14
N PRO A 200 -23.37 26.79 127.73
CA PRO A 200 -23.92 27.32 128.98
C PRO A 200 -22.93 27.20 130.15
#